data_AF-A0A9W3SJP2-F1
#
_entry.id   AF-A0A9W3SJP2-F1
#
_cell.length_a   1.000
_cell.length_b   1.000
_cell.length_c   1.000
_cell.angle_alpha   90.00
_cell.angle_beta   90.00
_cell.angle_gamma   90.00
#
_symmetry.space_group_name_H-M   'P 1'
#
loop_
_entity.id
_entity.type
_entity.pdbx_description
1 polymer ?
#
loop_
_entity_poly.entity_id
_entity_poly.type
_entity_poly.pdbx_seq_one_letter_code
_entity_poly.pdbx_strand_id
1 'polypeptide(L)'
;MWKRILVCLSFVVLISSVFSPFSSSVAYAKEGEFYKEHEQEFKNAPKIYREQIEKYDKEQKTFVCGKLEFMCNINSFFFQFGVGAMKFTEKQINHFILKPDDVLQNERYLKYQEGVSGLCKTLLIIFIMFHAVKIMSFRMLDAEDGSVVLNDKIVQIFVTCIVLYLYQDILRWVLKAQQFFVEGITEHLVDGDFIDRIAVQTIFAGEFAFYVMFIMGILIFILVLQFLYRTALAGILFIMGPLAIVTKVNDNLNFYDFWIRLWLATFLTFGMQVLAVTLGFNFLLTPPIGYGENENLFLGLAFFVLALTIPSILGQFGMSTNTTRTMMKFVRRR
;
A
#
# COMPACT_ATOMS: atom_id res chain seq x y z
N MET A 1 13.26 -18.22 6.13
CA MET A 1 13.46 -17.74 4.74
C MET A 1 13.56 -16.21 4.67
N TRP A 2 12.64 -15.47 5.28
CA TRP A 2 12.63 -13.99 5.32
C TRP A 2 13.91 -13.31 5.84
N LYS A 3 14.51 -13.81 6.93
CA LYS A 3 15.78 -13.27 7.46
C LYS A 3 16.95 -13.34 6.46
N ARG A 4 16.99 -14.37 5.61
CA ARG A 4 18.06 -14.52 4.60
C ARG A 4 17.85 -13.60 3.40
N ILE A 5 16.60 -13.34 3.02
CA ILE A 5 16.24 -12.37 1.98
C ILE A 5 16.58 -10.94 2.44
N LEU A 6 16.30 -10.61 3.70
CA LEU A 6 16.62 -9.30 4.29
C LEU A 6 18.13 -9.02 4.34
N VAL A 7 18.93 -10.06 4.66
CA VAL A 7 20.41 -9.97 4.66
C VAL A 7 20.95 -9.81 3.23
N CYS A 8 20.41 -10.53 2.25
CA CYS A 8 20.81 -10.33 0.85
C CYS A 8 20.41 -8.94 0.32
N LEU A 9 19.22 -8.43 0.67
CA LEU A 9 18.77 -7.10 0.30
C LEU A 9 19.63 -6.00 0.92
N SER A 10 20.05 -6.16 2.18
CA SER A 10 20.99 -5.23 2.82
C SER A 10 22.36 -5.20 2.12
N PHE A 11 22.82 -6.35 1.61
CA PHE A 11 24.09 -6.44 0.89
C PHE A 11 24.02 -5.82 -0.51
N VAL A 12 22.89 -5.99 -1.20
CA VAL A 12 22.66 -5.38 -2.52
C VAL A 12 22.50 -3.86 -2.39
N VAL A 13 21.81 -3.37 -1.36
CA VAL A 13 21.71 -1.92 -1.08
C VAL A 13 23.09 -1.32 -0.78
N LEU A 14 23.89 -1.99 0.06
CA LEU A 14 25.28 -1.57 0.35
C LEU A 14 26.16 -1.53 -0.91
N ILE A 15 26.08 -2.54 -1.78
CA ILE A 15 26.87 -2.57 -3.01
C ILE A 15 26.37 -1.51 -4.02
N SER A 16 25.07 -1.27 -4.09
CA SER A 16 24.50 -0.23 -4.96
C SER A 16 24.86 1.20 -4.51
N SER A 17 25.05 1.43 -3.20
CA SER A 17 25.53 2.71 -2.68
C SER A 17 27.01 2.97 -2.96
N VAL A 18 27.80 1.94 -3.27
CA VAL A 18 29.24 2.09 -3.58
C VAL A 18 29.50 2.34 -5.07
N PHE A 19 28.54 1.99 -5.96
CA PHE A 19 28.77 1.98 -7.41
C PHE A 19 27.89 2.93 -8.23
N SER A 20 27.10 3.82 -7.62
CA SER A 20 26.37 4.84 -8.39
C SER A 20 27.29 6.04 -8.69
N PRO A 21 27.56 6.37 -9.97
CA PRO A 21 28.22 7.61 -10.31
C PRO A 21 27.20 8.74 -10.16
N PHE A 22 27.22 9.42 -9.02
CA PHE A 22 26.51 10.70 -8.88
C PHE A 22 27.17 11.70 -9.83
N SER A 23 26.53 11.93 -10.98
CA SER A 23 26.88 13.03 -11.88
C SER A 23 26.55 14.34 -11.17
N SER A 24 27.57 15.04 -10.69
CA SER A 24 27.46 16.41 -10.23
C SER A 24 27.19 17.32 -11.43
N SER A 25 25.91 17.52 -11.78
CA SER A 25 25.52 18.66 -12.62
C SER A 25 25.55 19.90 -11.73
N VAL A 26 26.61 20.67 -11.90
CA VAL A 26 26.88 21.89 -11.13
C VAL A 26 26.11 23.05 -11.77
N ALA A 27 25.03 23.47 -11.13
CA ALA A 27 24.40 24.77 -11.32
C ALA A 27 24.35 25.43 -9.94
N TYR A 28 25.15 26.47 -9.71
CA TYR A 28 25.35 27.08 -8.40
C TYR A 28 24.25 28.12 -8.10
N ALA A 29 23.44 27.85 -7.08
CA ALA A 29 22.76 28.89 -6.30
C ALA A 29 23.69 29.42 -5.18
N LYS A 30 23.38 30.57 -4.58
CA LYS A 30 24.23 31.18 -3.53
C LYS A 30 23.96 30.53 -2.17
N GLU A 31 24.99 29.85 -1.65
CA GLU A 31 25.06 29.37 -0.26
C GLU A 31 24.63 30.47 0.74
N GLY A 32 23.87 30.09 1.76
CA GLY A 32 23.54 30.92 2.92
C GLY A 32 22.29 31.81 2.80
N GLU A 33 21.61 31.86 1.64
CA GLU A 33 20.38 32.65 1.51
C GLU A 33 19.24 32.13 2.40
N PHE A 34 19.08 30.80 2.51
CA PHE A 34 18.06 30.18 3.38
C PHE A 34 18.28 30.52 4.86
N TYR A 35 19.52 30.47 5.36
CA TYR A 35 19.83 30.81 6.75
C TYR A 35 19.53 32.29 7.06
N LYS A 36 19.85 33.20 6.13
CA LYS A 36 19.59 34.65 6.30
C LYS A 36 18.09 34.96 6.34
N GLU A 37 17.28 34.24 5.56
CA GLU A 37 15.82 34.38 5.55
C GLU A 37 15.19 33.98 6.89
N HIS A 38 15.77 32.99 7.59
CA HIS A 38 15.24 32.39 8.82
C HIS A 38 16.14 32.58 10.04
N GLU A 39 17.01 33.60 10.04
CA GLU A 39 18.06 33.77 11.05
C GLU A 39 17.50 33.79 12.47
N GLN A 40 16.35 34.46 12.67
CA GLN A 40 15.70 34.57 13.99
C GLN A 40 15.27 33.21 14.56
N GLU A 41 14.87 32.28 13.71
CA GLU A 41 14.36 30.96 14.08
C GLU A 41 15.51 30.01 14.48
N PHE A 42 16.71 30.25 13.93
CA PHE A 42 17.92 29.47 14.23
C PHE A 42 18.85 30.11 15.27
N LYS A 43 18.50 31.26 15.85
CA LYS A 43 19.36 31.95 16.85
C LYS A 43 19.76 31.07 18.03
N ASN A 44 18.87 30.17 18.46
CA ASN A 44 19.07 29.27 19.58
C ASN A 44 19.71 27.92 19.18
N ALA A 45 19.96 27.70 17.89
CA ALA A 45 20.56 26.46 17.40
C ALA A 45 22.07 26.39 17.73
N PRO A 46 22.62 25.18 17.96
CA PRO A 46 24.05 24.97 18.11
C PRO A 46 24.84 25.60 16.96
N LYS A 47 26.02 26.17 17.25
CA LYS A 47 26.86 26.82 16.21
C LYS A 47 27.16 25.88 15.04
N ILE A 48 27.48 24.62 15.34
CA ILE A 48 27.78 23.57 14.35
C ILE A 48 26.59 23.37 13.40
N TYR A 49 25.36 23.41 13.93
CA TYR A 49 24.15 23.29 13.13
C TYR A 49 23.90 24.51 12.24
N ARG A 50 24.12 25.72 12.77
CA ARG A 50 23.98 26.96 11.99
C ARG A 50 24.96 27.02 10.82
N GLU A 51 26.23 26.68 11.05
CA GLU A 51 27.26 26.57 10.01
C GLU A 51 26.90 25.53 8.94
N GLN A 52 26.11 24.50 9.30
CA GLN A 52 25.62 23.52 8.35
C GLN A 52 24.43 24.04 7.52
N ILE A 53 23.49 24.79 8.13
CA ILE A 53 22.35 25.38 7.40
C ILE A 53 22.82 26.45 6.42
N GLU A 54 23.87 27.20 6.76
CA GLU A 54 24.48 28.17 5.83
C GLU A 54 24.96 27.52 4.53
N LYS A 55 25.28 26.22 4.55
CA LYS A 55 25.71 25.44 3.37
C LYS A 55 24.57 24.79 2.60
N TYR A 56 23.32 25.02 3.01
CA TYR A 56 22.14 24.49 2.33
C TYR A 56 21.84 25.28 1.04
N ASP A 57 21.76 24.57 -0.08
CA ASP A 57 21.33 25.09 -1.38
C ASP A 57 19.83 24.81 -1.56
N LYS A 58 19.03 25.88 -1.61
CA LYS A 58 17.55 25.85 -1.75
C LYS A 58 17.11 25.33 -3.12
N GLU A 59 17.88 25.56 -4.19
CA GLU A 59 17.53 25.12 -5.54
C GLU A 59 17.85 23.64 -5.75
N GLN A 60 19.06 23.23 -5.36
CA GLN A 60 19.47 21.83 -5.50
C GLN A 60 18.88 20.93 -4.43
N LYS A 61 18.39 21.51 -3.32
CA LYS A 61 17.92 20.78 -2.13
C LYS A 61 19.00 19.85 -1.57
N THR A 62 20.24 20.35 -1.49
CA THR A 62 21.40 19.61 -0.97
C THR A 62 22.29 20.51 -0.11
N PHE A 63 23.22 19.92 0.65
CA PHE A 63 24.26 20.67 1.35
C PHE A 63 25.56 20.63 0.55
N VAL A 64 26.15 21.81 0.31
CA VAL A 64 27.46 21.96 -0.34
C VAL A 64 28.55 21.80 0.72
N CYS A 65 29.10 20.59 0.81
CA CYS A 65 30.10 20.24 1.82
C CYS A 65 31.51 20.22 1.24
N GLY A 66 32.50 20.65 2.03
CA GLY A 66 33.91 20.53 1.66
C GLY A 66 34.39 19.06 1.62
N LYS A 67 35.45 18.76 0.85
CA LYS A 67 35.99 17.40 0.70
C LYS A 67 36.43 16.73 2.02
N LEU A 68 36.77 17.51 3.05
CA LEU A 68 37.25 17.02 4.35
C LEU A 68 36.22 17.18 5.47
N GLU A 69 35.03 17.68 5.18
CA GLU A 69 33.99 17.93 6.18
C GLU A 69 33.12 16.68 6.38
N PHE A 70 33.66 15.71 7.13
CA PHE A 70 33.05 14.39 7.32
C PHE A 70 31.61 14.46 7.82
N MET A 71 31.32 15.26 8.85
CA MET A 71 29.97 15.37 9.42
C MET A 71 28.97 16.03 8.45
N CYS A 72 29.40 17.04 7.69
CA CYS A 72 28.55 17.66 6.67
C CYS A 72 28.20 16.64 5.57
N ASN A 73 29.19 15.88 5.09
CA ASN A 73 28.98 14.85 4.07
C ASN A 73 28.01 13.75 4.54
N ILE A 74 28.10 13.31 5.80
CA ILE A 74 27.17 12.33 6.37
C ILE A 74 25.74 12.87 6.44
N ASN A 75 25.56 14.07 6.99
CA ASN A 75 24.23 14.66 7.12
C ASN A 75 23.60 14.97 5.75
N SER A 76 24.40 15.44 4.79
CA SER A 76 23.98 15.65 3.40
C SER A 76 23.53 14.34 2.75
N PHE A 77 24.27 13.25 2.95
CA PHE A 77 23.89 11.93 2.47
C PHE A 77 22.53 11.48 3.05
N PHE A 78 22.34 11.56 4.37
CA PHE A 78 21.08 11.15 5.00
C PHE A 78 19.90 12.00 4.53
N PHE A 79 20.09 13.31 4.40
CA PHE A 79 19.08 14.22 3.88
C PHE A 79 18.71 13.90 2.43
N GLN A 80 19.70 13.75 1.54
CA GLN A 80 19.47 13.42 0.13
C GLN A 80 18.79 12.06 -0.04
N PHE A 81 19.16 11.06 0.77
CA PHE A 81 18.50 9.76 0.77
C PHE A 81 17.03 9.89 1.17
N GLY A 82 16.73 10.63 2.25
CA GLY A 82 15.37 10.89 2.69
C GLY A 82 14.54 11.55 1.59
N VAL A 83 15.03 12.65 1.02
CA VAL A 83 14.37 13.37 -0.09
C VAL A 83 14.18 12.47 -1.31
N GLY A 84 15.19 11.67 -1.67
CA GLY A 84 15.11 10.72 -2.78
C GLY A 84 14.04 9.64 -2.58
N ALA A 85 13.95 9.07 -1.38
CA ALA A 85 12.92 8.10 -1.02
C ALA A 85 11.51 8.70 -1.06
N MET A 86 11.36 9.97 -0.64
CA MET A 86 10.10 10.70 -0.74
C MET A 86 9.67 10.90 -2.21
N LYS A 87 10.56 11.40 -3.08
CA LYS A 87 10.31 11.57 -4.52
C LYS A 87 9.93 10.25 -5.20
N PHE A 88 10.65 9.19 -4.86
CA PHE A 88 10.32 7.86 -5.37
C PHE A 88 8.90 7.48 -4.97
N THR A 89 8.51 7.73 -3.72
CA THR A 89 7.21 7.33 -3.18
C THR A 89 6.07 8.13 -3.76
N GLU A 90 6.24 9.44 -3.90
CA GLU A 90 5.30 10.30 -4.61
C GLU A 90 4.96 9.73 -6.00
N LYS A 91 5.99 9.34 -6.76
CA LYS A 91 5.82 8.69 -8.07
C LYS A 91 5.08 7.36 -7.98
N GLN A 92 5.33 6.56 -6.94
CA GLN A 92 4.68 5.26 -6.75
C GLN A 92 3.22 5.40 -6.31
N ILE A 93 2.91 6.35 -5.42
CA ILE A 93 1.54 6.71 -5.04
C ILE A 93 0.77 7.14 -6.29
N ASN A 94 1.34 8.05 -7.08
CA ASN A 94 0.66 8.56 -8.28
C ASN A 94 0.42 7.50 -9.36
N HIS A 95 1.25 6.45 -9.44
CA HIS A 95 1.13 5.41 -10.46
C HIS A 95 0.31 4.20 -10.01
N PHE A 96 0.60 3.63 -8.84
CA PHE A 96 0.00 2.37 -8.39
C PHE A 96 -1.23 2.57 -7.50
N ILE A 97 -1.33 3.71 -6.82
CA ILE A 97 -2.37 3.98 -5.84
C ILE A 97 -3.54 4.74 -6.50
N LEU A 98 -3.26 5.72 -7.37
CA LEU A 98 -4.29 6.50 -8.07
C LEU A 98 -4.88 5.81 -9.31
N LYS A 99 -4.21 4.82 -9.91
CA LYS A 99 -4.71 4.12 -11.12
C LYS A 99 -4.68 2.59 -11.00
N PRO A 100 -5.40 2.00 -10.02
CA PRO A 100 -5.45 0.55 -9.87
C PRO A 100 -6.11 -0.16 -11.06
N ASP A 101 -6.99 0.54 -11.80
CA ASP A 101 -7.66 0.00 -13.00
C ASP A 101 -6.67 -0.28 -14.15
N ASP A 102 -5.59 0.51 -14.27
CA ASP A 102 -4.56 0.33 -15.31
C ASP A 102 -3.79 -0.99 -15.12
N VAL A 103 -3.63 -1.44 -13.87
CA VAL A 103 -2.92 -2.70 -13.57
C VAL A 103 -3.74 -3.91 -13.99
N LEU A 104 -5.07 -3.85 -13.85
CA LEU A 104 -5.97 -4.96 -14.16
C LEU A 104 -6.48 -4.96 -15.61
N GLN A 105 -6.38 -3.83 -16.29
CA GLN A 105 -6.56 -3.74 -17.76
C GLN A 105 -5.31 -4.14 -18.55
N ASN A 106 -4.22 -4.53 -17.88
CA ASN A 106 -3.03 -5.02 -18.56
C ASN A 106 -3.37 -6.29 -19.35
N GLU A 107 -3.00 -6.28 -20.63
CA GLU A 107 -3.26 -7.36 -21.59
C GLU A 107 -2.79 -8.74 -21.08
N ARG A 108 -1.73 -8.77 -20.25
CA ARG A 108 -1.24 -10.00 -19.63
C ARG A 108 -2.24 -10.59 -18.64
N TYR A 109 -2.78 -9.80 -17.72
CA TYR A 109 -3.73 -10.28 -16.71
C TYR A 109 -5.05 -10.71 -17.36
N LEU A 110 -5.51 -9.97 -18.38
CA LEU A 110 -6.71 -10.33 -19.15
C LEU A 110 -6.55 -11.68 -19.87
N LYS A 111 -5.42 -11.91 -20.55
CA LYS A 111 -5.14 -13.20 -21.23
C LYS A 111 -5.17 -14.39 -20.26
N TYR A 112 -4.57 -14.26 -19.08
CA TYR A 112 -4.60 -15.32 -18.08
C TYR A 112 -6.00 -15.52 -17.48
N GLN A 113 -6.73 -14.43 -17.21
CA GLN A 113 -8.10 -14.49 -16.68
C GLN A 113 -9.08 -15.11 -17.70
N GLU A 114 -8.96 -14.80 -18.98
CA GLU A 114 -9.75 -15.41 -20.05
C GLU A 114 -9.49 -16.91 -20.15
N GLY A 115 -8.23 -17.34 -20.09
CA GLY A 115 -7.86 -18.75 -20.08
C GLY A 115 -8.47 -19.51 -18.89
N VAL A 116 -8.37 -18.94 -17.68
CA VAL A 116 -8.97 -19.52 -16.47
C VAL A 116 -10.50 -19.49 -16.54
N SER A 117 -11.10 -18.41 -17.03
CA SER A 117 -12.56 -18.30 -17.21
C SER A 117 -13.10 -19.34 -18.19
N GLY A 118 -12.37 -19.61 -19.29
CA GLY A 118 -12.69 -20.67 -20.24
C GLY A 118 -12.74 -22.05 -19.56
N LEU A 119 -11.71 -22.39 -18.77
CA LEU A 119 -11.68 -23.63 -17.99
C LEU A 119 -12.83 -23.70 -16.97
N CYS A 120 -13.14 -22.59 -16.30
CA CYS A 120 -14.20 -22.51 -15.30
C CYS A 120 -15.59 -22.67 -15.91
N LYS A 121 -15.84 -22.17 -17.12
CA LYS A 121 -17.08 -22.41 -17.86
C LYS A 121 -17.28 -23.90 -18.14
N THR A 122 -16.23 -24.60 -18.54
CA THR A 122 -16.27 -26.07 -18.76
C THR A 122 -16.54 -26.81 -17.44
N LEU A 123 -15.87 -26.40 -16.36
CA LEU A 123 -16.05 -26.97 -15.02
C LEU A 123 -17.47 -26.75 -14.49
N LEU A 124 -18.05 -25.58 -14.73
CA LEU A 124 -19.43 -25.24 -14.36
C LEU A 124 -20.42 -26.19 -15.06
N ILE A 125 -20.24 -26.46 -16.36
CA ILE A 125 -21.09 -27.41 -17.10
C ILE A 125 -21.01 -28.81 -16.48
N ILE A 126 -19.81 -29.26 -16.12
CA ILE A 126 -19.59 -30.55 -15.44
C ILE A 126 -20.28 -30.56 -14.07
N PHE A 127 -20.19 -29.48 -13.29
CA PHE A 127 -20.86 -29.40 -12.00
C PHE A 127 -22.38 -29.36 -12.14
N ILE A 128 -22.93 -28.63 -13.12
CA ILE A 128 -24.37 -28.63 -13.39
C ILE A 128 -24.84 -30.05 -13.75
N MET A 129 -24.11 -30.76 -14.63
CA MET A 129 -24.40 -32.15 -14.98
C MET A 129 -24.34 -33.07 -13.76
N PHE A 130 -23.30 -32.96 -12.94
CA PHE A 130 -23.13 -33.75 -11.72
C PHE A 130 -24.26 -33.50 -10.71
N HIS A 131 -24.62 -32.23 -10.49
CA HIS A 131 -25.71 -31.88 -9.60
C HIS A 131 -27.08 -32.30 -10.14
N ALA A 132 -27.29 -32.27 -11.47
CA ALA A 132 -28.50 -32.80 -12.09
C ALA A 132 -28.65 -34.31 -11.87
N VAL A 133 -27.56 -35.08 -12.00
CA VAL A 133 -27.55 -36.52 -11.70
C VAL A 133 -27.78 -36.78 -10.21
N LYS A 134 -27.11 -36.03 -9.32
CA LYS A 134 -27.31 -36.11 -7.87
C LYS A 134 -28.76 -35.84 -7.47
N ILE A 135 -29.38 -34.82 -8.07
CA ILE A 135 -30.79 -34.47 -7.89
C ILE A 135 -31.71 -35.62 -8.35
N MET A 136 -31.45 -36.22 -9.52
CA MET A 136 -32.22 -37.39 -9.98
C MET A 136 -32.09 -38.57 -9.00
N SER A 137 -30.89 -38.84 -8.48
CA SER A 137 -30.69 -39.92 -7.51
C SER A 137 -31.40 -39.67 -6.17
N PHE A 138 -31.43 -38.44 -5.66
CA PHE A 138 -32.14 -38.12 -4.41
C PHE A 138 -33.65 -38.20 -4.56
N ARG A 139 -34.20 -37.80 -5.72
CA ARG A 139 -35.63 -37.99 -6.02
C ARG A 139 -36.06 -39.45 -6.05
N MET A 140 -35.14 -40.40 -6.26
CA MET A 140 -35.44 -41.83 -6.25
C MET A 140 -35.33 -42.48 -4.86
N LEU A 141 -34.72 -41.81 -3.87
CA LEU A 141 -34.32 -42.45 -2.60
C LEU A 141 -35.05 -41.95 -1.34
N ASP A 142 -35.52 -40.69 -1.24
CA ASP A 142 -36.47 -40.25 -0.18
C ASP A 142 -36.94 -38.80 -0.38
N ALA A 143 -38.23 -38.52 -0.09
CA ALA A 143 -38.96 -37.34 -0.59
C ALA A 143 -39.26 -36.21 0.43
N GLU A 144 -38.90 -36.33 1.71
CA GLU A 144 -39.33 -35.33 2.71
C GLU A 144 -38.49 -34.04 2.72
N ASP A 145 -37.16 -34.10 2.59
CA ASP A 145 -36.27 -32.91 2.56
C ASP A 145 -35.72 -32.56 1.17
N GLY A 146 -36.03 -33.37 0.16
CA GLY A 146 -35.48 -33.23 -1.19
C GLY A 146 -35.84 -31.93 -1.89
N SER A 147 -37.00 -31.32 -1.58
CA SER A 147 -37.47 -30.09 -2.23
C SER A 147 -36.72 -28.83 -1.77
N VAL A 148 -36.35 -28.75 -0.50
CA VAL A 148 -35.63 -27.61 0.08
C VAL A 148 -34.18 -27.60 -0.38
N VAL A 149 -33.50 -28.76 -0.34
CA VAL A 149 -32.11 -28.91 -0.81
C VAL A 149 -32.01 -28.64 -2.33
N LEU A 150 -33.03 -29.06 -3.09
CA LEU A 150 -33.10 -28.83 -4.53
C LEU A 150 -33.29 -27.35 -4.86
N ASN A 151 -34.18 -26.65 -4.15
CA ASN A 151 -34.40 -25.23 -4.36
C ASN A 151 -33.14 -24.41 -4.01
N ASP A 152 -32.47 -24.73 -2.90
CA ASP A 152 -31.21 -24.07 -2.51
C ASP A 152 -30.11 -24.28 -3.56
N LYS A 153 -29.96 -25.50 -4.10
CA LYS A 153 -28.97 -25.78 -5.15
C LYS A 153 -29.27 -25.12 -6.48
N ILE A 154 -30.54 -25.04 -6.89
CA ILE A 154 -30.95 -24.33 -8.11
C ILE A 154 -30.68 -22.84 -7.98
N VAL A 155 -31.03 -22.24 -6.82
CA VAL A 155 -30.75 -20.82 -6.54
C VAL A 155 -29.25 -20.56 -6.53
N GLN A 156 -28.43 -21.43 -5.91
CA GLN A 156 -26.97 -21.29 -5.91
C GLN A 156 -26.37 -21.35 -7.32
N ILE A 157 -26.83 -22.27 -8.18
CA ILE A 157 -26.39 -22.36 -9.57
C ILE A 157 -26.77 -21.09 -10.34
N PHE A 158 -28.01 -20.62 -10.19
CA PHE A 158 -28.50 -19.40 -10.84
C PHE A 158 -27.69 -18.17 -10.43
N VAL A 159 -27.48 -17.97 -9.12
CA VAL A 159 -26.65 -16.88 -8.59
C VAL A 159 -25.20 -17.00 -9.09
N THR A 160 -24.64 -18.20 -9.14
CA THR A 160 -23.27 -18.43 -9.63
C THR A 160 -23.13 -18.05 -11.11
N CYS A 161 -24.11 -18.40 -11.95
CA CYS A 161 -24.12 -18.00 -13.36
C CYS A 161 -24.18 -16.48 -13.54
N ILE A 162 -25.03 -15.79 -12.78
CA ILE A 162 -25.14 -14.32 -12.83
C ILE A 162 -23.82 -13.67 -12.39
N VAL A 163 -23.25 -14.11 -11.26
CA VAL A 163 -22.01 -13.54 -10.72
C VAL A 163 -20.82 -13.82 -11.65
N LEU A 164 -20.78 -14.98 -12.32
CA LEU A 164 -19.74 -15.30 -13.32
C LEU A 164 -19.88 -14.41 -14.57
N TYR A 165 -21.11 -14.14 -15.02
CA TYR A 165 -21.37 -13.27 -16.16
C TYR A 165 -21.00 -11.82 -15.86
N LEU A 166 -21.41 -11.30 -14.69
CA LEU A 166 -21.13 -9.93 -14.24
C LEU A 166 -19.76 -9.77 -13.58
N TYR A 167 -18.90 -10.80 -13.64
CA TYR A 167 -17.65 -10.85 -12.88
C TYR A 167 -16.72 -9.66 -13.15
N GLN A 168 -16.53 -9.34 -14.43
CA GLN A 168 -15.65 -8.24 -14.83
C GLN A 168 -16.21 -6.88 -14.38
N ASP A 169 -17.52 -6.70 -14.44
CA ASP A 169 -18.18 -5.45 -14.04
C ASP A 169 -18.13 -5.25 -12.53
N ILE A 170 -18.39 -6.31 -11.75
CA ILE A 170 -18.30 -6.29 -10.29
C ILE A 170 -16.89 -5.90 -9.85
N LEU A 171 -15.85 -6.48 -10.45
CA LEU A 171 -14.48 -6.15 -10.07
C LEU A 171 -14.05 -4.76 -10.50
N ARG A 172 -14.43 -4.29 -11.69
CA ARG A 172 -14.22 -2.87 -12.08
C ARG A 172 -14.88 -1.93 -11.09
N TRP A 173 -16.09 -2.25 -10.62
CA TRP A 173 -16.78 -1.43 -9.62
C TRP A 173 -16.02 -1.42 -8.28
N VAL A 174 -15.55 -2.57 -7.80
CA VAL A 174 -14.74 -2.66 -6.57
C VAL A 174 -13.44 -1.85 -6.69
N LEU A 175 -12.76 -1.91 -7.83
CA LEU A 175 -11.52 -1.17 -8.05
C LEU A 175 -11.75 0.32 -8.18
N LYS A 176 -12.81 0.75 -8.86
CA LYS A 176 -13.20 2.17 -8.90
C LYS A 176 -13.58 2.69 -7.52
N ALA A 177 -14.28 1.90 -6.71
CA ALA A 177 -14.55 2.26 -5.32
C ALA A 177 -13.24 2.40 -4.52
N GLN A 178 -12.24 1.55 -4.79
CA GLN A 178 -10.91 1.65 -4.18
C GLN A 178 -10.22 2.95 -4.59
N GLN A 179 -10.20 3.24 -5.89
CA GLN A 179 -9.59 4.43 -6.45
C GLN A 179 -10.23 5.70 -5.88
N PHE A 180 -11.57 5.77 -5.85
CA PHE A 180 -12.30 6.90 -5.28
C PHE A 180 -11.96 7.12 -3.81
N PHE A 181 -11.93 6.04 -3.01
CA PHE A 181 -11.58 6.12 -1.59
C PHE A 181 -10.15 6.66 -1.38
N VAL A 182 -9.24 6.28 -2.26
CA VAL A 182 -7.82 6.62 -2.20
C VAL A 182 -7.56 8.05 -2.68
N GLU A 183 -8.17 8.45 -3.80
CA GLU A 183 -8.12 9.81 -4.34
C GLU A 183 -8.61 10.80 -3.29
N GLY A 184 -9.78 10.54 -2.69
CA GLY A 184 -10.33 11.40 -1.64
C GLY A 184 -9.46 11.52 -0.38
N ILE A 185 -8.51 10.62 -0.17
CA ILE A 185 -7.55 10.69 0.94
C ILE A 185 -6.26 11.41 0.51
N THR A 186 -5.81 11.24 -0.73
CA THR A 186 -4.48 11.67 -1.20
C THR A 186 -4.46 13.01 -1.94
N GLU A 187 -5.61 13.51 -2.39
CA GLU A 187 -5.75 14.76 -3.16
C GLU A 187 -5.21 16.00 -2.40
N HIS A 188 -5.17 15.97 -1.06
CA HIS A 188 -4.69 17.08 -0.24
C HIS A 188 -3.19 17.03 0.13
N LEU A 189 -2.46 16.00 -0.32
CA LEU A 189 -1.08 15.75 0.15
C LEU A 189 0.00 15.89 -0.92
N VAL A 190 -0.32 15.57 -2.17
CA VAL A 190 0.65 15.55 -3.27
C VAL A 190 0.48 16.81 -4.12
N ASP A 191 0.71 17.96 -3.50
CA ASP A 191 0.95 19.21 -4.22
C ASP A 191 2.41 19.30 -4.68
N GLY A 192 2.70 20.05 -5.74
CA GLY A 192 4.03 20.17 -6.33
C GLY A 192 5.16 20.58 -5.36
N ASP A 193 4.81 21.20 -4.23
CA ASP A 193 5.75 21.68 -3.20
C ASP A 193 5.93 20.69 -2.02
N PHE A 194 5.46 19.44 -2.17
CA PHE A 194 5.57 18.41 -1.13
C PHE A 194 7.01 18.20 -0.66
N ILE A 195 7.94 18.09 -1.60
CA ILE A 195 9.37 17.87 -1.30
C ILE A 195 10.00 19.09 -0.62
N ASP A 196 9.59 20.30 -0.98
CA ASP A 196 10.09 21.54 -0.39
C ASP A 196 9.67 21.68 1.07
N ARG A 197 8.40 21.39 1.36
CA ARG A 197 7.89 21.42 2.73
C ARG A 197 8.59 20.42 3.64
N ILE A 198 8.85 19.21 3.15
CA ILE A 198 9.59 18.18 3.91
C ILE A 198 11.06 18.57 4.12
N ALA A 199 11.71 19.12 3.08
CA ALA A 199 13.09 19.58 3.15
C ALA A 199 13.25 20.67 4.21
N VAL A 200 12.39 21.68 4.14
CA VAL A 200 12.36 22.81 5.09
C VAL A 200 12.06 22.30 6.51
N GLN A 201 11.07 21.43 6.68
CA GLN A 201 10.74 20.83 7.98
C GLN A 201 11.93 20.14 8.63
N THR A 202 12.65 19.34 7.85
CA THR A 202 13.80 18.58 8.36
C THR A 202 14.90 19.51 8.87
N ILE A 203 15.06 20.67 8.24
CA ILE A 203 16.03 21.68 8.65
C ILE A 203 15.56 22.41 9.93
N PHE A 204 14.27 22.63 10.13
CA PHE A 204 13.76 23.24 11.36
C PHE A 204 13.78 22.31 12.57
N ALA A 205 13.62 21.00 12.35
CA ALA A 205 13.61 20.00 13.41
C ALA A 205 15.00 19.69 14.02
N GLY A 206 16.10 20.15 13.40
CA GLY A 206 17.45 20.03 13.96
C GLY A 206 18.26 18.81 13.48
N GLU A 207 19.45 18.59 14.06
CA GLU A 207 20.38 17.53 13.62
C GLU A 207 19.77 16.12 13.70
N PHE A 208 18.91 15.87 14.69
CA PHE A 208 18.26 14.56 14.85
C PHE A 208 17.29 14.24 13.71
N ALA A 209 16.71 15.26 13.08
CA ALA A 209 15.74 15.10 12.01
C ALA A 209 16.36 14.45 10.75
N PHE A 210 17.66 14.64 10.49
CA PHE A 210 18.35 13.98 9.38
C PHE A 210 18.34 12.45 9.54
N TYR A 211 18.57 11.94 10.76
CA TYR A 211 18.52 10.51 11.04
C TYR A 211 17.09 9.97 10.94
N VAL A 212 16.10 10.72 11.42
CA VAL A 212 14.70 10.30 11.31
C VAL A 212 14.25 10.29 9.86
N MET A 213 14.66 11.26 9.04
CA MET A 213 14.38 11.28 7.60
C MET A 213 14.98 10.08 6.87
N PHE A 214 16.17 9.63 7.27
CA PHE A 214 16.74 8.40 6.74
C PHE A 214 15.90 7.17 7.10
N ILE A 215 15.51 7.02 8.37
CA ILE A 215 14.63 5.92 8.83
C ILE A 215 13.30 5.96 8.08
N MET A 216 12.71 7.15 7.94
CA MET A 216 11.49 7.39 7.19
C MET A 216 11.61 6.94 5.74
N GLY A 217 12.71 7.30 5.06
CA GLY A 217 12.98 6.84 3.69
C GLY A 217 12.99 5.31 3.57
N ILE A 218 13.57 4.62 4.55
CA ILE A 218 13.55 3.14 4.60
C ILE A 218 12.12 2.62 4.80
N LEU A 219 11.38 3.15 5.78
CA LEU A 219 10.00 2.70 6.08
C LEU A 219 9.09 2.88 4.86
N ILE A 220 9.24 4.02 4.20
CA ILE A 220 8.52 4.38 2.99
C ILE A 220 8.86 3.43 1.83
N PHE A 221 10.14 3.10 1.64
CA PHE A 221 10.54 2.09 0.66
C PHE A 221 9.89 0.72 0.93
N ILE A 222 9.85 0.30 2.20
CA ILE A 222 9.16 -0.94 2.60
C ILE A 222 7.65 -0.85 2.32
N LEU A 223 7.02 0.29 2.56
CA LEU A 223 5.60 0.51 2.25
C LEU A 223 5.31 0.40 0.76
N VAL A 224 6.15 0.96 -0.10
CA VAL A 224 6.03 0.79 -1.56
C VAL A 224 6.05 -0.69 -1.93
N LEU A 225 7.00 -1.46 -1.39
CA LEU A 225 7.06 -2.91 -1.63
C LEU A 225 5.79 -3.63 -1.14
N GLN A 226 5.22 -3.22 0.00
CA GLN A 226 3.96 -3.77 0.47
C GLN A 226 2.78 -3.44 -0.46
N PHE A 227 2.72 -2.20 -0.98
CA PHE A 227 1.70 -1.82 -1.96
C PHE A 227 1.82 -2.61 -3.26
N LEU A 228 3.04 -2.82 -3.77
CA LEU A 228 3.30 -3.67 -4.94
C LEU A 228 2.87 -5.11 -4.70
N TYR A 229 3.22 -5.69 -3.55
CA TYR A 229 2.81 -7.04 -3.17
C TYR A 229 1.28 -7.19 -3.17
N ARG A 230 0.55 -6.22 -2.63
CA ARG A 230 -0.92 -6.27 -2.59
C ARG A 230 -1.57 -6.07 -3.94
N THR A 231 -1.00 -5.21 -4.76
CA THR A 231 -1.45 -5.03 -6.13
C THR A 231 -1.28 -6.35 -6.91
N ALA A 232 -0.15 -7.05 -6.72
CA ALA A 232 0.07 -8.37 -7.29
C ALA A 232 -0.92 -9.43 -6.74
N LEU A 233 -1.21 -9.40 -5.43
CA LEU A 233 -2.21 -10.29 -4.81
C LEU A 233 -3.61 -10.05 -5.39
N ALA A 234 -4.01 -8.79 -5.58
CA ALA A 234 -5.27 -8.42 -6.23
C ALA A 234 -5.33 -8.95 -7.68
N GLY A 235 -4.22 -8.89 -8.42
CA GLY A 235 -4.10 -9.51 -9.75
C GLY A 235 -4.30 -11.03 -9.75
N ILE A 236 -3.71 -11.74 -8.77
CA ILE A 236 -3.91 -13.20 -8.63
C ILE A 236 -5.37 -13.51 -8.25
N LEU A 237 -5.96 -12.73 -7.34
CA LEU A 237 -7.36 -12.86 -6.94
C LEU A 237 -8.31 -12.59 -8.11
N PHE A 238 -7.95 -11.69 -9.02
CA PHE A 238 -8.67 -11.45 -10.28
C PHE A 238 -8.57 -12.65 -11.25
N ILE A 239 -7.40 -13.29 -11.36
CA ILE A 239 -7.28 -14.49 -12.21
C ILE A 239 -8.06 -15.67 -11.61
N MET A 240 -8.02 -15.84 -10.28
CA MET A 240 -8.62 -16.98 -9.57
C MET A 240 -10.13 -16.82 -9.30
N GLY A 241 -10.70 -15.63 -9.52
CA GLY A 241 -12.09 -15.36 -9.17
C GLY A 241 -13.13 -16.23 -9.89
N PRO A 242 -13.04 -16.47 -11.22
CA PRO A 242 -13.96 -17.38 -11.91
C PRO A 242 -13.96 -18.79 -11.30
N LEU A 243 -12.78 -19.29 -10.89
CA LEU A 243 -12.67 -20.60 -10.26
C LEU A 243 -13.36 -20.61 -8.90
N ALA A 244 -13.10 -19.60 -8.07
CA ALA A 244 -13.74 -19.48 -6.76
C ALA A 244 -15.27 -19.40 -6.89
N ILE A 245 -15.80 -18.64 -7.86
CA ILE A 245 -17.24 -18.52 -8.12
C ILE A 245 -17.86 -19.87 -8.46
N VAL A 246 -17.28 -20.62 -9.41
CA VAL A 246 -17.82 -21.92 -9.84
C VAL A 246 -17.83 -22.94 -8.69
N THR A 247 -16.84 -22.87 -7.80
CA THR A 247 -16.74 -23.79 -6.66
C THR A 247 -17.80 -23.56 -5.56
N LYS A 248 -18.51 -22.42 -5.57
CA LYS A 248 -19.60 -22.14 -4.63
C LYS A 248 -20.73 -23.18 -4.67
N VAL A 249 -20.96 -23.78 -5.83
CA VAL A 249 -22.00 -24.81 -6.03
C VAL A 249 -21.70 -26.08 -5.23
N ASN A 250 -20.43 -26.33 -4.92
CA ASN A 250 -19.96 -27.49 -4.16
C ASN A 250 -19.80 -27.17 -2.67
N ASP A 251 -20.55 -27.88 -1.82
CA ASP A 251 -20.52 -27.67 -0.36
C ASP A 251 -19.19 -28.06 0.28
N ASN A 252 -18.48 -29.04 -0.31
CA ASN A 252 -17.25 -29.59 0.27
C ASN A 252 -16.00 -28.78 -0.10
N LEU A 253 -16.03 -28.02 -1.20
CA LEU A 253 -14.89 -27.28 -1.73
C LEU A 253 -15.29 -25.84 -2.06
N ASN A 254 -15.94 -25.15 -1.12
CA ASN A 254 -16.36 -23.76 -1.31
C ASN A 254 -15.18 -22.79 -1.12
N PHE A 255 -14.50 -22.47 -2.22
CA PHE A 255 -13.44 -21.44 -2.22
C PHE A 255 -13.99 -20.02 -2.37
N TYR A 256 -15.27 -19.86 -2.71
CA TYR A 256 -15.91 -18.54 -2.88
C TYR A 256 -15.88 -17.71 -1.59
N ASP A 257 -16.26 -18.32 -0.46
CA ASP A 257 -16.28 -17.62 0.83
C ASP A 257 -14.90 -17.19 1.29
N PHE A 258 -13.88 -17.99 0.98
CA PHE A 258 -12.49 -17.64 1.24
C PHE A 258 -12.03 -16.49 0.32
N TRP A 259 -12.32 -16.60 -0.97
CA TRP A 259 -11.94 -15.62 -1.99
C TRP A 259 -12.54 -14.23 -1.72
N ILE A 260 -13.83 -14.14 -1.41
CA ILE A 260 -14.50 -12.86 -1.13
C ILE A 260 -13.98 -12.21 0.16
N ARG A 261 -13.70 -13.01 1.20
CA ARG A 261 -13.10 -12.52 2.44
C ARG A 261 -11.69 -12.00 2.22
N LEU A 262 -10.91 -12.68 1.38
CA LEU A 262 -9.55 -12.27 1.06
C LEU A 262 -9.54 -10.98 0.22
N TRP A 263 -10.50 -10.80 -0.70
CA TRP A 263 -10.73 -9.53 -1.40
C TRP A 263 -11.07 -8.40 -0.43
N LEU A 264 -12.07 -8.61 0.44
CA LEU A 264 -12.49 -7.61 1.42
C LEU A 264 -11.36 -7.21 2.37
N ALA A 265 -10.61 -8.20 2.87
CA ALA A 265 -9.43 -7.96 3.70
C ALA A 265 -8.38 -7.16 2.94
N THR A 266 -8.07 -7.51 1.70
CA THR A 266 -7.07 -6.80 0.88
C THR A 266 -7.48 -5.35 0.64
N PHE A 267 -8.74 -5.12 0.28
CA PHE A 267 -9.32 -3.79 0.04
C PHE A 267 -9.27 -2.91 1.30
N LEU A 268 -9.81 -3.40 2.41
CA LEU A 268 -9.87 -2.66 3.67
C LEU A 268 -8.46 -2.31 4.17
N THR A 269 -7.56 -3.29 4.08
CA THR A 269 -6.18 -3.09 4.51
C THR A 269 -5.48 -2.08 3.61
N PHE A 270 -5.78 -2.02 2.31
CA PHE A 270 -5.18 -1.05 1.40
C PHE A 270 -5.66 0.36 1.75
N GLY A 271 -6.97 0.56 1.92
CA GLY A 271 -7.53 1.84 2.32
C GLY A 271 -6.97 2.35 3.66
N MET A 272 -6.89 1.49 4.67
CA MET A 272 -6.32 1.86 5.97
C MET A 272 -4.83 2.19 5.90
N GLN A 273 -4.06 1.49 5.06
CA GLN A 273 -2.65 1.82 4.87
C GLN A 273 -2.46 3.19 4.21
N VAL A 274 -3.21 3.47 3.15
CA VAL A 274 -3.16 4.77 2.48
C VAL A 274 -3.54 5.89 3.43
N LEU A 275 -4.57 5.70 4.26
CA LEU A 275 -4.96 6.65 5.31
C LEU A 275 -3.84 6.87 6.34
N ALA A 276 -3.20 5.81 6.83
CA ALA A 276 -2.11 5.93 7.80
C ALA A 276 -0.88 6.65 7.21
N VAL A 277 -0.52 6.34 5.95
CA VAL A 277 0.56 7.03 5.23
C VAL A 277 0.26 8.50 5.03
N THR A 278 -0.99 8.80 4.66
CA THR A 278 -1.51 10.15 4.47
C THR A 278 -1.42 10.97 5.75
N LEU A 279 -1.94 10.44 6.86
CA LEU A 279 -1.82 11.09 8.17
C LEU A 279 -0.36 11.26 8.58
N GLY A 280 0.48 10.26 8.34
CA GLY A 280 1.92 10.34 8.59
C GLY A 280 2.59 11.49 7.85
N PHE A 281 2.24 11.70 6.58
CA PHE A 281 2.72 12.85 5.83
C PHE A 281 2.16 14.18 6.32
N ASN A 282 0.87 14.24 6.68
CA ASN A 282 0.27 15.48 7.19
C ASN A 282 0.96 15.96 8.48
N PHE A 283 1.20 15.04 9.43
CA PHE A 283 1.98 15.36 10.63
C PHE A 283 3.42 15.74 10.30
N LEU A 284 4.05 15.07 9.32
CA LEU A 284 5.42 15.41 8.91
C LEU A 284 5.51 16.78 8.22
N LEU A 285 4.48 17.20 7.50
CA LEU A 285 4.40 18.49 6.81
C LEU A 285 3.99 19.66 7.71
N THR A 286 3.51 19.38 8.92
CA THR A 286 3.08 20.43 9.87
C THR A 286 4.30 21.08 10.51
N PRO A 287 4.58 22.38 10.27
CA PRO A 287 5.77 23.04 10.78
C PRO A 287 5.82 23.01 12.32
N PRO A 288 7.00 22.79 12.93
CA PRO A 288 7.17 22.92 14.37
C PRO A 288 7.01 24.39 14.77
N ILE A 289 6.56 24.65 15.99
CA ILE A 289 6.36 26.02 16.50
C ILE A 289 7.72 26.63 16.90
N GLY A 290 8.76 25.81 17.09
CA GLY A 290 10.15 26.24 17.28
C GLY A 290 11.22 25.18 16.94
N TYR A 291 12.48 25.63 16.88
CA TYR A 291 13.65 24.78 16.65
C TYR A 291 13.77 23.67 17.72
N GLY A 292 13.85 22.41 17.26
CA GLY A 292 14.02 21.23 18.13
C GLY A 292 12.72 20.61 18.68
N GLU A 293 11.55 21.17 18.35
CA GLU A 293 10.26 20.54 18.66
C GLU A 293 9.97 19.40 17.68
N ASN A 294 10.23 18.17 18.12
CA ASN A 294 10.23 16.99 17.26
C ASN A 294 8.92 16.16 17.33
N GLU A 295 7.89 16.62 18.05
CA GLU A 295 6.68 15.84 18.32
C GLU A 295 5.96 15.40 17.03
N ASN A 296 5.72 16.35 16.12
CA ASN A 296 5.07 16.10 14.83
C ASN A 296 5.85 15.10 13.96
N LEU A 297 7.17 15.15 14.02
CA LEU A 297 8.07 14.27 13.28
C LEU A 297 8.07 12.84 13.84
N PHE A 298 8.05 12.67 15.16
CA PHE A 298 7.86 11.36 15.80
C PHE A 298 6.46 10.80 15.62
N LEU A 299 5.44 11.65 15.66
CA LEU A 299 4.05 11.24 15.42
C LEU A 299 3.87 10.78 13.97
N GLY A 300 4.44 11.52 13.01
CA GLY A 300 4.53 11.12 11.61
C GLY A 300 5.17 9.73 11.48
N LEU A 301 6.36 9.54 12.06
CA LEU A 301 7.05 8.24 12.09
C LEU A 301 6.17 7.12 12.66
N ALA A 302 5.45 7.37 13.75
CA ALA A 302 4.54 6.41 14.36
C ALA A 302 3.41 5.98 13.40
N PHE A 303 2.86 6.91 12.62
CA PHE A 303 1.87 6.59 11.58
C PHE A 303 2.44 5.76 10.43
N PHE A 304 3.70 5.95 10.03
CA PHE A 304 4.35 5.07 9.05
C PHE A 304 4.60 3.66 9.59
N VAL A 305 5.00 3.54 10.86
CA VAL A 305 5.12 2.23 11.52
C VAL A 305 3.74 1.56 11.65
N LEU A 306 2.69 2.33 11.97
CA LEU A 306 1.32 1.85 11.98
C LEU A 306 0.92 1.34 10.58
N ALA A 307 1.19 2.10 9.52
CA ALA A 307 0.91 1.69 8.15
C ALA A 307 1.54 0.34 7.79
N LEU A 308 2.76 0.06 8.28
CA LEU A 308 3.44 -1.22 8.08
C LEU A 308 2.82 -2.38 8.86
N THR A 309 2.17 -2.12 9.99
CA THR A 309 1.61 -3.13 10.89
C THR A 309 0.13 -3.44 10.62
N ILE A 310 -0.62 -2.50 10.04
CA ILE A 310 -2.01 -2.67 9.57
C ILE A 310 -2.26 -4.02 8.85
N PRO A 311 -1.43 -4.47 7.88
CA PRO A 311 -1.58 -5.80 7.27
C PRO A 311 -1.61 -6.97 8.25
N SER A 312 -0.71 -6.95 9.23
CA SER A 312 -0.62 -8.04 10.21
C SER A 312 -1.87 -8.07 11.08
N ILE A 313 -2.37 -6.90 11.50
CA ILE A 313 -3.56 -6.76 12.33
C ILE A 313 -4.79 -7.25 11.57
N LEU A 314 -5.03 -6.76 10.36
CA LEU A 314 -6.21 -7.13 9.57
C LEU A 314 -6.15 -8.54 9.01
N GLY A 315 -4.95 -9.08 8.73
CA GLY A 315 -4.77 -10.48 8.35
C GLY A 315 -5.30 -11.44 9.42
N GLN A 316 -5.10 -11.11 10.70
CA GLN A 316 -5.64 -11.89 11.81
C GLN A 316 -7.17 -11.74 11.93
N PHE A 317 -7.72 -10.54 11.71
CA PHE A 317 -9.17 -10.32 11.69
C PHE A 317 -9.86 -11.05 10.54
N GLY A 318 -9.30 -11.00 9.33
CA GLY A 318 -9.87 -11.61 8.12
C GLY A 318 -9.86 -13.16 8.14
N MET A 319 -8.90 -13.77 8.84
CA MET A 319 -8.83 -15.23 8.99
C MET A 319 -9.54 -15.75 10.25
N SER A 320 -9.93 -14.88 11.19
CA SER A 320 -10.70 -15.27 12.35
C SER A 320 -12.16 -15.55 11.98
N THR A 321 -12.48 -16.82 11.79
CA THR A 321 -13.83 -17.34 11.53
C THR A 321 -14.86 -17.10 12.65
N ASN A 322 -14.45 -16.49 13.79
CA ASN A 322 -15.30 -16.31 14.98
C ASN A 322 -15.86 -14.88 15.19
N THR A 323 -15.31 -13.84 14.57
CA THR A 323 -15.74 -12.44 14.81
C THR A 323 -17.07 -12.11 14.12
N THR A 324 -17.35 -12.71 12.96
CA THR A 324 -18.63 -12.53 12.26
C THR A 324 -19.80 -13.16 13.02
N ARG A 325 -19.57 -14.25 13.77
CA ARG A 325 -20.58 -14.84 14.68
C ARG A 325 -20.89 -13.92 15.87
N THR A 326 -19.91 -13.14 16.33
CA THR A 326 -20.09 -12.18 17.43
C THR A 326 -20.76 -10.90 16.95
N MET A 327 -20.45 -10.43 15.74
CA MET A 327 -21.10 -9.24 15.15
C MET A 327 -22.55 -9.51 14.75
N MET A 328 -22.86 -10.69 14.17
CA MET A 328 -24.26 -11.10 13.92
C MET A 328 -25.05 -11.34 15.21
N LYS A 329 -24.40 -11.76 16.32
CA LYS A 329 -25.05 -11.84 17.63
C LYS A 329 -25.37 -10.46 18.22
N PHE A 330 -24.59 -9.43 17.89
CA PHE A 330 -24.85 -8.05 18.30
C PHE A 330 -25.98 -7.41 17.48
N VAL A 331 -26.03 -7.67 16.16
CA VAL A 331 -27.12 -7.18 15.30
C VAL A 331 -28.44 -7.92 15.55
N ARG A 332 -28.41 -9.18 16.02
CA ARG A 332 -29.61 -9.93 16.43
C ARG A 332 -30.08 -9.61 17.86
N ARG A 333 -29.37 -8.75 18.60
CA ARG A 333 -29.71 -8.31 19.97
C ARG A 333 -30.09 -6.83 20.09
N ARG A 334 -30.20 -6.12 18.97
CA ARG A 334 -31.04 -4.92 18.85
C ARG A 334 -32.26 -5.28 18.02
#